data_AF-A0A958N7L9-F1
#
_entry.id   AF-A0A958N7L9-F1
#
_cell.length_a   1.000
_cell.length_b   1.000
_cell.length_c   1.000
_cell.angle_alpha   90.00
_cell.angle_beta   90.00
_cell.angle_gamma   90.00
#
_symmetry.space_group_name_H-M   'P 1'
#
loop_
_entity.id
_entity.type
_entity.pdbx_description
1 polymer ?
#
loop_
_entity_poly.entity_id
_entity_poly.type
_entity_poly.pdbx_seq_one_letter_code
_entity_poly.pdbx_strand_id
1 'polypeptide(L)'
;MDSATVRSILLFFYFVLMDEKQASQAAQKVVRGLRKHIKDGNFVKDDPEKLVVFVCNQVRKTYKDRKKLLWAKNSLESSWILPAGLDLGPWREFVSDENEEIVDAVVYSKILKFNENSIAHGLGVTVGTLRYRIGNGIRHLGTVVQPGALPI
;
A
#
# COMPACT_ATOMS: atom_id res chain seq x y z
N MET A 1 17.05 7.56 -9.65
CA MET A 1 15.96 7.34 -8.68
C MET A 1 16.54 7.60 -7.32
N ASP A 2 15.91 8.48 -6.57
CA ASP A 2 16.34 8.91 -5.24
C ASP A 2 15.99 7.88 -4.16
N SER A 3 16.66 7.97 -3.03
CA SER A 3 16.46 7.07 -1.88
C SER A 3 15.06 7.21 -1.27
N ALA A 4 14.47 8.41 -1.32
CA ALA A 4 13.13 8.67 -0.80
C ALA A 4 12.06 7.90 -1.56
N THR A 5 12.09 7.89 -2.90
CA THR A 5 11.16 7.10 -3.72
C THR A 5 11.27 5.61 -3.43
N VAL A 6 12.50 5.08 -3.33
CA VAL A 6 12.72 3.66 -3.02
C VAL A 6 12.17 3.31 -1.64
N ARG A 7 12.36 4.19 -0.66
CA ARG A 7 11.80 4.03 0.69
C ARG A 7 10.27 4.02 0.67
N SER A 8 9.63 4.94 -0.06
CA SER A 8 8.17 4.99 -0.17
C SER A 8 7.60 3.73 -0.82
N ILE A 9 8.25 3.20 -1.84
CA ILE A 9 7.87 1.93 -2.49
C ILE A 9 8.00 0.75 -1.50
N LEU A 10 9.11 0.70 -0.75
CA LEU A 10 9.32 -0.35 0.25
C LEU A 10 8.25 -0.27 1.35
N LEU A 11 8.00 0.92 1.89
CA LEU A 11 6.97 1.16 2.91
C LEU A 11 5.59 0.78 2.40
N PHE A 12 5.24 1.14 1.15
CA PHE A 12 3.99 0.72 0.53
C PHE A 12 3.81 -0.80 0.65
N PHE A 13 4.73 -1.58 0.08
CA PHE A 13 4.61 -3.03 0.09
C PHE A 13 4.75 -3.65 1.47
N TYR A 14 5.53 -3.05 2.36
CA TYR A 14 5.64 -3.49 3.75
C TYR A 14 4.28 -3.46 4.44
N PHE A 15 3.56 -2.34 4.37
CA PHE A 15 2.26 -2.20 5.01
C PHE A 15 1.14 -2.98 4.31
N VAL A 16 1.22 -3.17 2.99
CA VAL A 16 0.15 -3.85 2.24
C VAL A 16 0.34 -5.37 2.13
N LEU A 17 1.56 -5.90 2.29
CA LEU A 17 1.87 -7.33 2.26
C LEU A 17 2.17 -7.91 3.65
N MET A 18 2.60 -7.08 4.61
CA MET A 18 2.92 -7.50 5.98
C MET A 18 4.03 -8.57 6.04
N ASP A 19 4.95 -8.52 5.07
CA ASP A 19 6.06 -9.46 4.90
C ASP A 19 7.24 -8.71 4.28
N GLU A 20 8.34 -8.60 5.02
CA GLU A 20 9.52 -7.83 4.60
C GLU A 20 10.19 -8.42 3.35
N LYS A 21 10.25 -9.75 3.24
CA LYS A 21 10.88 -10.43 2.10
C LYS A 21 10.07 -10.18 0.83
N GLN A 22 8.75 -10.33 0.90
CA GLN A 22 7.87 -10.05 -0.23
C GLN A 22 7.85 -8.56 -0.57
N ALA A 23 7.86 -7.68 0.43
CA ALA A 23 7.92 -6.25 0.22
C ALA A 23 9.19 -5.84 -0.54
N SER A 24 10.34 -6.37 -0.13
CA SER A 24 11.62 -6.15 -0.81
C SER A 24 11.60 -6.65 -2.26
N GLN A 25 11.07 -7.86 -2.49
CA GLN A 25 10.95 -8.41 -3.85
C GLN A 25 10.01 -7.59 -4.74
N ALA A 26 8.88 -7.14 -4.20
CA ALA A 26 7.91 -6.32 -4.92
C ALA A 26 8.50 -4.94 -5.24
N ALA A 27 9.18 -4.31 -4.27
CA ALA A 27 9.87 -3.04 -4.45
C ALA A 27 10.94 -3.12 -5.57
N GLN A 28 11.72 -4.20 -5.63
CA GLN A 28 12.69 -4.42 -6.72
C GLN A 28 12.01 -4.54 -8.09
N LYS A 29 10.82 -5.15 -8.18
CA LYS A 29 10.05 -5.18 -9.44
C LYS A 29 9.57 -3.78 -9.83
N VAL A 30 9.07 -3.00 -8.88
CA VAL A 30 8.64 -1.62 -9.12
C VAL A 30 9.80 -0.74 -9.58
N VAL A 31 10.95 -0.78 -8.89
CA VAL A 31 12.13 0.01 -9.28
C VAL A 31 12.56 -0.30 -10.71
N ARG A 32 12.52 -1.57 -11.12
CA ARG A 32 12.79 -1.97 -12.52
C ARG A 32 11.74 -1.43 -13.49
N GLY A 33 10.46 -1.54 -13.16
CA GLY A 33 9.37 -0.99 -13.97
C GLY A 33 9.45 0.51 -14.16
N LEU A 34 9.72 1.25 -13.07
CA LEU A 34 9.91 2.70 -13.09
C LEU A 34 11.10 3.11 -13.98
N ARG A 35 12.25 2.43 -13.86
CA ARG A 35 13.41 2.70 -14.74
C ARG A 35 13.06 2.51 -16.21
N LYS A 36 12.26 1.49 -16.54
CA LYS A 36 11.78 1.25 -17.90
C LYS A 36 10.89 2.39 -18.39
N HIS A 37 9.88 2.79 -17.63
CA HIS A 37 8.99 3.90 -18.00
C HIS A 37 9.72 5.24 -18.17
N ILE A 38 10.71 5.51 -17.32
CA ILE A 38 11.55 6.72 -17.42
C ILE A 38 12.38 6.68 -18.70
N LYS A 39 12.97 5.52 -19.05
CA LYS A 39 13.78 5.36 -20.27
C LYS A 39 12.93 5.49 -21.54
N ASP A 40 11.72 4.94 -21.52
CA ASP A 40 10.83 4.91 -22.68
C ASP A 40 10.15 6.26 -22.94
N GLY A 41 10.37 7.29 -22.10
CA GLY A 41 9.82 8.64 -22.28
C GLY A 41 8.30 8.75 -22.13
N ASN A 42 7.63 7.64 -21.82
CA ASN A 42 6.17 7.49 -21.81
C ASN A 42 5.47 8.14 -20.60
N PHE A 43 6.18 8.89 -19.75
CA PHE A 43 5.58 9.48 -18.56
C PHE A 43 6.06 10.89 -18.27
N VAL A 44 5.09 11.72 -17.88
CA VAL A 44 5.24 13.15 -17.58
C VAL A 44 6.16 13.30 -16.36
N LYS A 45 7.25 14.07 -16.53
CA LYS A 45 8.22 14.36 -15.45
C LYS A 45 7.60 15.14 -14.29
N ASP A 46 6.47 15.79 -14.52
CA ASP A 46 5.87 16.76 -13.59
C ASP A 46 5.12 16.10 -12.42
N ASP A 47 4.85 14.79 -12.48
CA ASP A 47 4.18 14.05 -11.40
C ASP A 47 4.83 12.67 -11.16
N PRO A 48 5.94 12.61 -10.40
CA PRO A 48 6.62 11.36 -10.10
C PRO A 48 5.80 10.43 -9.20
N GLU A 49 4.96 10.98 -8.32
CA GLU A 49 4.10 10.20 -7.42
C GLU A 49 3.07 9.38 -8.20
N LYS A 50 2.44 9.99 -9.20
CA LYS A 50 1.50 9.30 -10.10
C LYS A 50 2.14 8.08 -10.75
N LEU A 51 3.39 8.21 -11.21
CA LEU A 51 4.11 7.10 -11.83
C LEU A 51 4.39 5.99 -10.82
N VAL A 52 4.83 6.35 -9.61
CA VAL A 52 5.08 5.39 -8.52
C VAL A 52 3.80 4.62 -8.20
N VAL A 53 2.68 5.31 -7.98
CA VAL A 53 1.37 4.69 -7.69
C VAL A 53 0.95 3.76 -8.82
N PHE A 54 1.10 4.19 -10.07
CA PHE A 54 0.75 3.38 -11.24
C PHE A 54 1.55 2.07 -11.31
N VAL A 55 2.88 2.13 -11.21
CA VAL A 55 3.73 0.92 -11.29
C VAL A 55 3.55 0.03 -10.06
N CYS A 56 3.38 0.62 -8.87
CA CYS A 56 3.06 -0.13 -7.66
C CYS A 56 1.74 -0.89 -7.82
N ASN A 57 0.68 -0.26 -8.35
CA ASN A 57 -0.61 -0.90 -8.60
C ASN A 57 -0.50 -2.08 -9.58
N GLN A 58 0.30 -1.93 -10.64
CA GLN A 58 0.58 -3.04 -11.57
C GLN A 58 1.26 -4.23 -10.89
N VAL A 59 2.29 -3.97 -10.08
CA VAL A 59 2.99 -5.02 -9.34
C VAL A 59 2.09 -5.64 -8.27
N ARG A 60 1.30 -4.83 -7.55
CA ARG A 60 0.36 -5.26 -6.50
C ARG A 60 -0.62 -6.33 -7.00
N LYS A 61 -1.17 -6.17 -8.21
CA LYS A 61 -2.07 -7.15 -8.83
C LYS A 61 -1.46 -8.55 -8.95
N THR A 62 -0.13 -8.67 -9.07
CA THR A 62 0.56 -9.97 -9.14
C THR A 62 0.70 -10.69 -7.80
N TYR A 63 0.41 -10.00 -6.68
CA TYR A 63 0.46 -10.55 -5.33
C TYR A 63 -0.93 -10.87 -4.75
N LYS A 64 -1.99 -10.49 -5.46
CA LYS A 64 -3.41 -10.70 -5.07
C LYS A 64 -3.73 -12.17 -4.81
N ASP A 65 -3.31 -13.04 -5.72
CA ASP A 65 -3.60 -14.49 -5.60
C ASP A 65 -2.74 -15.20 -4.55
N ARG A 66 -1.57 -14.62 -4.23
CA ARG A 66 -0.63 -15.20 -3.25
C ARG A 66 -1.03 -14.89 -1.81
N LYS A 67 -1.68 -13.75 -1.55
CA LYS A 67 -2.09 -13.33 -0.21
C LYS A 67 -3.07 -14.33 0.41
N LYS A 68 -4.12 -14.75 -0.32
CA LYS A 68 -5.08 -15.77 0.15
C LYS A 68 -4.43 -17.10 0.52
N LEU A 69 -3.44 -17.55 -0.25
CA LEU A 69 -2.76 -18.84 -0.02
C LEU A 69 -1.78 -18.81 1.18
N LEU A 70 -1.16 -17.67 1.44
CA LEU A 70 -0.12 -17.52 2.47
C LEU A 70 -0.70 -17.17 3.85
N TRP A 71 -1.79 -16.40 3.92
CA TRP A 71 -2.48 -16.12 5.19
C TRP A 71 -3.07 -17.40 5.80
N ALA A 72 -3.47 -18.37 4.97
CA ALA A 72 -3.86 -19.71 5.42
C ALA A 72 -2.69 -20.58 5.94
N LYS A 73 -1.43 -20.20 5.70
CA LYS A 73 -0.23 -21.01 6.01
C LYS A 73 0.74 -20.38 7.02
N ASN A 74 0.78 -19.06 7.18
CA ASN A 74 1.95 -18.37 7.77
C ASN A 74 1.69 -17.57 9.07
N SER A 75 0.77 -17.98 9.97
CA SER A 75 0.65 -17.27 11.26
C SER A 75 1.82 -17.49 12.23
N LEU A 76 2.86 -18.27 11.88
CA LEU A 76 3.90 -18.69 12.83
C LEU A 76 5.36 -18.31 12.49
N GLU A 77 5.73 -17.88 11.28
CA GLU A 77 7.16 -17.69 10.93
C GLU A 77 7.48 -16.46 10.06
N SER A 78 6.74 -15.35 10.15
CA SER A 78 7.29 -14.09 9.65
C SER A 78 8.20 -13.49 10.73
N SER A 79 9.51 -13.46 10.45
CA SER A 79 10.54 -12.84 11.31
C SER A 79 10.38 -11.31 11.35
N TRP A 80 9.25 -10.87 11.88
CA TRP A 80 8.86 -9.48 11.94
C TRP A 80 9.45 -8.88 13.21
N ILE A 81 10.60 -8.22 13.09
CA ILE A 81 11.21 -7.52 14.22
C ILE A 81 10.51 -6.16 14.35
N LEU A 82 9.43 -6.14 15.13
CA LEU A 82 8.77 -4.89 15.49
C LEU A 82 9.57 -4.17 16.59
N PRO A 83 9.69 -2.83 16.54
CA PRO A 83 10.17 -2.06 17.68
C PRO A 83 9.32 -2.37 18.92
N ALA A 84 9.97 -2.46 20.08
CA ALA A 84 9.28 -2.71 21.34
C ALA A 84 8.17 -1.67 21.56
N GLY A 85 6.96 -2.13 21.87
CA GLY A 85 5.78 -1.29 22.12
C GLY A 85 4.97 -0.89 20.88
N LEU A 86 5.37 -1.28 19.66
CA LEU A 86 4.55 -1.07 18.46
C LEU A 86 3.58 -2.25 18.25
N ASP A 87 2.30 -2.03 18.54
CA ASP A 87 1.25 -2.99 18.20
C ASP A 87 0.73 -2.73 16.78
N LEU A 88 0.96 -3.70 15.89
CA LEU A 88 0.40 -3.71 14.53
C LEU A 88 -0.74 -4.72 14.38
N GLY A 89 -1.26 -5.27 15.47
CA GLY A 89 -2.42 -6.16 15.49
C GLY A 89 -3.63 -5.55 14.78
N PRO A 90 -4.08 -4.33 15.15
CA PRO A 90 -5.19 -3.67 14.48
C PRO A 90 -4.95 -3.42 12.99
N TRP A 91 -3.72 -3.06 12.62
CA TRP A 91 -3.36 -2.88 11.21
C TRP A 91 -3.39 -4.21 10.44
N ARG A 92 -2.93 -5.30 11.07
CA ARG A 92 -2.95 -6.65 10.49
C ARG A 92 -4.39 -7.11 10.23
N GLU A 93 -5.28 -6.92 11.20
CA GLU A 93 -6.70 -7.26 11.08
C GLU A 93 -7.37 -6.42 9.98
N PHE A 94 -7.16 -5.10 9.98
CA PHE A 94 -7.64 -4.24 8.90
C PHE A 94 -7.16 -4.71 7.51
N VAL A 95 -5.87 -5.01 7.35
CA VAL A 95 -5.32 -5.48 6.07
C VAL A 95 -5.87 -6.86 5.69
N SER A 96 -6.22 -7.71 6.66
CA SER A 96 -6.82 -9.02 6.43
C SER A 96 -8.22 -8.90 5.83
N ASP A 97 -9.04 -8.06 6.44
CA ASP A 97 -10.50 -8.10 6.27
C ASP A 97 -11.00 -7.09 5.23
N GLU A 98 -10.21 -6.05 4.98
CA GLU A 98 -10.59 -4.95 4.08
C GLU A 98 -10.25 -5.23 2.59
N ASN A 99 -11.00 -4.58 1.71
CA ASN A 99 -10.71 -4.53 0.29
C ASN A 99 -9.31 -3.93 0.02
N GLU A 100 -8.52 -4.62 -0.80
CA GLU A 100 -7.16 -4.19 -1.17
C GLU A 100 -7.10 -2.76 -1.70
N GLU A 101 -8.10 -2.33 -2.47
CA GLU A 101 -8.14 -0.97 -3.02
C GLU A 101 -8.32 0.10 -1.93
N ILE A 102 -9.00 -0.24 -0.84
CA ILE A 102 -9.16 0.63 0.33
C ILE A 102 -7.85 0.66 1.13
N VAL A 103 -7.25 -0.50 1.37
CA VAL A 103 -5.94 -0.60 2.04
C VAL A 103 -4.89 0.22 1.29
N ASP A 104 -4.77 0.02 -0.02
CA ASP A 104 -3.81 0.74 -0.86
C ASP A 104 -4.04 2.26 -0.79
N ALA A 105 -5.30 2.71 -0.88
CA ALA A 105 -5.66 4.13 -0.78
C ALA A 105 -5.26 4.74 0.58
N VAL A 106 -5.50 4.02 1.68
CA VAL A 106 -5.10 4.46 3.03
C VAL A 106 -3.59 4.56 3.14
N VAL A 107 -2.85 3.57 2.65
CA VAL A 107 -1.38 3.58 2.71
C VAL A 107 -0.81 4.76 1.93
N TYR A 108 -1.23 4.98 0.68
CA TYR A 108 -0.75 6.11 -0.11
C TYR A 108 -1.06 7.46 0.54
N SER A 109 -2.29 7.65 1.03
CA SER A 109 -2.73 8.93 1.57
C SER A 109 -2.22 9.21 2.98
N LYS A 110 -2.29 8.24 3.90
CA LYS A 110 -2.05 8.46 5.33
C LYS A 110 -0.65 8.10 5.78
N ILE A 111 -0.04 7.09 5.17
CA ILE A 111 1.32 6.66 5.53
C ILE A 111 2.34 7.39 4.66
N LEU A 112 2.16 7.34 3.33
CA LEU A 112 3.12 7.93 2.39
C LEU A 112 2.87 9.41 2.12
N LYS A 113 1.68 9.92 2.45
CA LYS A 113 1.28 11.33 2.30
C LYS A 113 1.40 11.88 0.87
N PHE A 114 1.14 11.02 -0.12
CA PHE A 114 1.12 11.41 -1.53
C PHE A 114 -0.09 12.32 -1.84
N ASN A 115 0.03 13.12 -2.89
CA ASN A 115 -1.03 14.01 -3.34
C ASN A 115 -2.26 13.22 -3.85
N GLU A 116 -3.46 13.62 -3.44
CA GLU A 116 -4.71 12.93 -3.83
C GLU A 116 -4.91 12.83 -5.35
N ASN A 117 -4.54 13.86 -6.12
CA ASN A 117 -4.68 13.83 -7.58
C ASN A 117 -3.73 12.80 -8.19
N SER A 118 -2.48 12.77 -7.72
CA SER A 118 -1.46 11.82 -8.17
C SER A 118 -1.84 10.39 -7.83
N ILE A 119 -2.38 10.14 -6.63
CA ILE A 119 -2.89 8.83 -6.23
C ILE A 119 -4.09 8.44 -7.11
N ALA A 120 -5.09 9.30 -7.25
CA ALA A 120 -6.30 9.01 -8.01
C ALA A 120 -5.96 8.69 -9.48
N HIS A 121 -5.10 9.50 -10.09
CA HIS A 121 -4.61 9.28 -11.46
C HIS A 121 -3.78 7.99 -11.59
N GLY A 122 -2.88 7.71 -10.65
CA GLY A 122 -2.06 6.50 -10.66
C GLY A 122 -2.88 5.22 -10.48
N LEU A 123 -3.95 5.29 -9.69
CA LEU A 123 -4.91 4.20 -9.50
C LEU A 123 -5.94 4.08 -10.63
N GLY A 124 -6.09 5.11 -11.48
CA GLY A 124 -7.08 5.16 -12.54
C GLY A 124 -8.51 5.37 -12.03
N VAL A 125 -8.69 6.15 -10.96
CA VAL A 125 -9.99 6.47 -10.36
C VAL A 125 -10.19 7.97 -10.19
N THR A 126 -11.40 8.40 -9.85
CA THR A 126 -11.66 9.80 -9.52
C THR A 126 -11.16 10.14 -8.11
N VAL A 127 -10.87 11.43 -7.84
CA VAL A 127 -10.55 11.91 -6.50
C VAL A 127 -11.69 11.64 -5.51
N GLY A 128 -12.94 11.73 -5.95
CA GLY A 128 -14.11 11.38 -5.14
C GLY A 128 -14.11 9.91 -4.70
N THR A 129 -13.82 8.99 -5.63
CA THR A 129 -13.66 7.57 -5.34
C THR A 129 -12.50 7.31 -4.37
N LEU A 130 -11.37 8.00 -4.55
CA LEU A 130 -10.24 7.91 -3.64
C LEU A 130 -10.62 8.35 -2.22
N ARG A 131 -11.26 9.51 -2.06
CA ARG A 131 -11.71 10.03 -0.76
C ARG A 131 -12.70 9.09 -0.08
N TYR A 132 -13.63 8.53 -0.85
CA TYR A 132 -14.55 7.51 -0.34
C TYR A 132 -13.79 6.29 0.21
N ARG A 133 -12.83 5.75 -0.55
CA ARG A 133 -12.00 4.62 -0.11
C ARG A 133 -11.21 4.94 1.16
N ILE A 134 -10.56 6.10 1.21
CA ILE A 134 -9.83 6.57 2.39
C ILE A 134 -10.77 6.67 3.60
N GLY A 135 -11.91 7.35 3.43
CA GLY A 135 -12.88 7.52 4.51
C GLY A 135 -13.44 6.20 5.02
N ASN A 136 -13.69 5.24 4.12
CA ASN A 136 -14.15 3.91 4.51
C ASN A 136 -13.08 3.15 5.29
N GLY A 137 -11.84 3.14 4.78
CA GLY A 137 -10.74 2.44 5.45
C GLY A 137 -10.40 3.01 6.82
N ILE A 138 -10.48 4.33 7.00
CA ILE A 138 -10.25 4.98 8.30
C ILE A 138 -11.37 4.64 9.29
N ARG A 139 -12.64 4.61 8.85
CA ARG A 139 -13.75 4.17 9.70
C ARG A 139 -13.56 2.72 10.16
N HIS A 140 -13.20 1.82 9.25
CA HIS A 140 -12.96 0.42 9.58
C HIS A 140 -11.74 0.23 10.50
N LEU A 141 -10.63 0.94 10.27
CA LEU A 141 -9.52 0.98 11.23
C LEU A 141 -9.96 1.44 12.61
N GLY A 142 -10.83 2.46 12.68
CA GLY A 142 -11.40 2.93 13.94
C GLY A 142 -12.17 1.85 14.69
N THR A 143 -12.98 1.04 13.98
CA THR A 143 -13.74 -0.05 14.61
C THR A 143 -12.86 -1.19 15.10
N VAL A 144 -11.75 -1.47 14.41
CA VAL A 144 -10.78 -2.49 14.83
C VAL A 144 -10.00 -2.04 16.08
N VAL A 145 -9.59 -0.77 16.13
CA VAL A 145 -8.83 -0.22 17.27
C VAL A 145 -9.72 -0.01 18.50
N GLN A 146 -11.00 0.30 18.31
CA GLN A 146 -11.96 0.50 19.39
C GLN A 146 -13.23 -0.34 19.14
N PRO A 147 -13.20 -1.64 19.45
CA PRO A 147 -14.38 -2.49 19.32
C PRO A 147 -15.48 -1.97 20.26
N GLY A 148 -16.51 -1.33 19.71
CA GLY A 148 -17.66 -0.77 20.46
C GLY A 148 -17.77 0.75 20.49
N ALA A 149 -16.84 1.51 19.90
CA ALA A 149 -17.04 2.94 19.68
C ALA A 149 -18.06 3.16 18.55
N LEU A 150 -19.24 3.69 18.89
CA LEU A 150 -20.23 4.09 17.89
C LEU A 150 -19.63 5.14 16.94
N PRO A 151 -19.92 5.09 15.63
CA PRO A 151 -19.52 6.15 14.72
C PRO A 151 -20.22 7.45 15.15
N ILE A 152 -19.43 8.49 15.36
CA ILE A 152 -19.89 9.86 15.61
C ILE A 152 -20.49 10.44 14.33
#